data_AF-A0A3B9GT46-F1
#
_entry.id   AF-A0A3B9GT46-F1
#
_cell.length_a   1.000
_cell.length_b   1.000
_cell.length_c   1.000
_cell.angle_alpha   90.00
_cell.angle_beta   90.00
_cell.angle_gamma   90.00
#
_symmetry.space_group_name_H-M   'P 1'
#
loop_
_entity.id
_entity.type
_entity.pdbx_description
1 polymer ?
#
loop_
_entity_poly.entity_id
_entity_poly.type
_entity_poly.pdbx_seq_one_letter_code
_entity_poly.pdbx_strand_id
1 'polypeptide(L)'
;PNLPLDDVPEGEDEHANVEQHSWGDPKRLNAPKDHADLGEALGMMDFETAAKMSGARFVLLSGKLARMERALASFMLDLQTLEHGYTECSPPFLVKDQALVGTGQLPKFSEDLFKTTADHWLIPTAEVPLTNIVRETIIEASYLPGRFTAHTPCFRSEAGSAGRDTKGMIRLHQFNKVELVSVVANEEEGLAELERMTTCAEAVLKRLDLPFRRMLLCTGDMGAGARKTYDLEVWLPSQNTYREISSCSYCGDFQARRMDARYRPEAGAKPEFVHTLNGSGL
;
A
#
# COMPACT_ATOMS: atom_id res chain seq x y z
N PRO A 1 -10.11 4.62 -16.07
CA PRO A 1 -9.84 3.70 -14.93
C PRO A 1 -9.79 2.27 -15.47
N ASN A 2 -9.29 1.32 -14.69
CA ASN A 2 -9.32 -0.09 -15.02
C ASN A 2 -10.75 -0.65 -14.93
N LEU A 3 -11.01 -1.80 -15.56
CA LEU A 3 -12.32 -2.45 -15.53
C LEU A 3 -12.40 -3.42 -14.34
N PRO A 4 -13.36 -3.24 -13.41
CA PRO A 4 -13.62 -4.19 -12.34
C PRO A 4 -13.84 -5.63 -12.86
N LEU A 5 -13.53 -6.62 -12.02
CA LEU A 5 -13.96 -8.01 -12.28
C LEU A 5 -15.45 -8.17 -11.99
N ASP A 6 -16.06 -9.18 -12.62
CA ASP A 6 -17.50 -9.46 -12.50
C ASP A 6 -17.93 -9.82 -11.07
N ASP A 7 -17.00 -10.26 -10.23
CA ASP A 7 -17.25 -10.64 -8.83
C ASP A 7 -17.03 -9.49 -7.83
N VAL A 8 -16.70 -8.28 -8.31
CA VAL A 8 -16.64 -7.07 -7.49
C VAL A 8 -18.06 -6.54 -7.27
N PRO A 9 -18.49 -6.27 -6.02
CA PRO A 9 -19.83 -5.78 -5.73
C PRO A 9 -20.04 -4.39 -6.35
N GLU A 10 -21.20 -4.17 -6.94
CA GLU A 10 -21.59 -2.83 -7.39
C GLU A 10 -21.86 -1.91 -6.18
N GLY A 11 -21.33 -0.70 -6.23
CA GLY A 11 -21.53 0.31 -5.19
C GLY A 11 -21.02 1.68 -5.59
N GLU A 12 -21.54 2.73 -4.97
CA GLU A 12 -21.14 4.12 -5.24
C GLU A 12 -19.97 4.58 -4.36
N ASP A 13 -19.84 4.01 -3.15
CA ASP A 13 -18.90 4.45 -2.11
C ASP A 13 -18.56 3.33 -1.11
N GLU A 14 -17.79 3.65 -0.07
CA GLU A 14 -17.31 2.70 0.94
C GLU A 14 -18.42 1.95 1.70
N HIS A 15 -19.66 2.46 1.70
CA HIS A 15 -20.78 1.84 2.40
C HIS A 15 -21.30 0.57 1.71
N ALA A 16 -20.95 0.37 0.44
CA ALA A 16 -21.27 -0.83 -0.32
C ALA A 16 -20.16 -1.90 -0.27
N ASN A 17 -19.05 -1.64 0.45
CA ASN A 17 -17.99 -2.62 0.63
C ASN A 17 -18.48 -3.84 1.43
N VAL A 18 -17.99 -5.03 1.08
CA VAL A 18 -18.47 -6.29 1.63
C VAL A 18 -17.41 -6.91 2.54
N GLU A 19 -17.72 -7.04 3.83
CA GLU A 19 -16.88 -7.78 4.77
C GLU A 19 -16.80 -9.25 4.35
N GLN A 20 -15.57 -9.74 4.15
CA GLN A 20 -15.30 -11.12 3.78
C GLN A 20 -15.14 -11.99 5.02
N HIS A 21 -14.34 -11.52 5.98
CA HIS A 21 -14.16 -12.14 7.29
C HIS A 21 -13.50 -11.17 8.27
N SER A 22 -13.48 -11.54 9.55
CA SER A 22 -12.77 -10.86 10.62
C SER A 22 -11.88 -11.83 11.41
N TRP A 23 -10.87 -11.29 12.08
CA TRP A 23 -9.93 -12.02 12.91
C TRP A 23 -9.66 -11.29 14.23
N GLY A 24 -9.61 -12.06 15.32
CA GLY A 24 -9.39 -11.53 16.68
C GLY A 24 -10.64 -10.88 17.28
N ASP A 25 -10.62 -10.68 18.59
CA ASP A 25 -11.70 -10.02 19.32
C ASP A 25 -11.28 -8.59 19.71
N PRO A 26 -11.97 -7.54 19.21
CA PRO A 26 -11.76 -6.17 19.65
C PRO A 26 -11.81 -6.02 21.18
N LYS A 27 -10.65 -5.73 21.80
CA LYS A 27 -10.57 -5.54 23.25
C LYS A 27 -11.36 -4.30 23.65
N ARG A 28 -12.36 -4.47 24.51
CA ARG A 28 -13.07 -3.36 25.15
C ARG A 28 -12.19 -2.77 26.24
N LEU A 29 -11.74 -1.53 26.01
CA LEU A 29 -10.99 -0.76 26.98
C LEU A 29 -11.93 0.25 27.64
N ASN A 30 -11.77 0.47 28.95
CA ASN A 30 -12.46 1.55 29.64
C ASN A 30 -11.74 2.87 29.33
N ALA A 31 -12.43 3.80 28.68
CA ALA A 31 -11.91 5.12 28.30
C ALA A 31 -10.55 5.04 27.54
N PRO A 32 -10.51 4.39 26.36
CA PRO A 32 -9.29 4.32 25.56
C PRO A 32 -8.83 5.72 25.16
N LYS A 33 -7.53 5.99 25.36
CA LYS A 33 -6.89 7.22 24.87
C LYS A 33 -6.52 7.06 23.42
N ASP A 34 -6.56 8.16 22.67
CA ASP A 34 -6.06 8.23 21.31
C ASP A 34 -4.54 8.07 21.25
N HIS A 35 -4.00 7.56 20.15
CA HIS A 35 -2.56 7.33 20.01
C HIS A 35 -1.76 8.64 20.08
N ALA A 36 -2.32 9.75 19.62
CA ALA A 36 -1.69 11.06 19.73
C ALA A 36 -1.59 11.51 21.19
N ASP A 37 -2.67 11.36 21.96
CA ASP A 37 -2.68 11.71 23.39
C ASP A 37 -1.69 10.84 24.19
N LEU A 38 -1.57 9.56 23.84
CA LEU A 38 -0.58 8.65 24.42
C LEU A 38 0.85 9.07 24.07
N GLY A 39 1.11 9.37 22.79
CA GLY A 39 2.43 9.76 22.31
C GLY A 39 2.93 11.09 22.88
N GLU A 40 2.04 12.08 22.96
CA GLU A 40 2.31 13.39 23.57
C GLU A 40 2.57 13.26 25.08
N ALA A 41 1.75 12.47 25.79
CA ALA A 41 1.96 12.23 27.22
C ALA A 41 3.30 11.51 27.53
N LEU A 42 3.81 10.74 26.57
CA LEU A 42 5.15 10.12 26.66
C LEU A 42 6.28 11.10 26.32
N GLY A 43 5.99 12.26 25.75
CA GLY A 43 6.99 13.20 25.22
C GLY A 43 7.77 12.66 24.03
N MET A 44 7.20 11.69 23.30
CA MET A 44 7.89 10.93 22.23
C MET A 44 7.20 11.06 20.86
N MET A 45 6.07 11.76 20.79
CA MET A 45 5.35 12.11 19.56
C MET A 45 5.11 13.62 19.57
N ASP A 46 5.84 14.34 18.75
CA ASP A 46 5.90 15.80 18.77
C ASP A 46 5.42 16.38 17.43
N PHE A 47 4.17 16.83 17.41
CA PHE A 47 3.56 17.50 16.26
C PHE A 47 3.94 18.98 16.17
N GLU A 48 4.22 19.64 17.29
CA GLU A 48 4.54 21.07 17.32
C GLU A 48 5.92 21.32 16.70
N THR A 49 6.92 20.54 17.10
CA THR A 49 8.28 20.61 16.53
C THR A 49 8.26 20.20 15.06
N ALA A 50 7.51 19.17 14.68
CA ALA A 50 7.32 18.81 13.27
C ALA A 50 6.68 19.94 12.46
N ALA A 51 5.67 20.62 13.01
CA ALA A 51 5.03 21.76 12.36
C ALA A 51 5.97 22.94 12.17
N LYS A 52 6.88 23.20 13.12
CA LYS A 52 7.93 24.22 12.97
C LYS A 52 8.91 23.91 11.82
N MET A 53 9.15 22.63 11.53
CA MET A 53 10.09 22.20 10.49
C MET A 53 9.44 22.05 9.11
N SER A 54 8.22 21.51 9.07
CA SER A 54 7.62 20.98 7.82
C SER A 54 6.16 21.38 7.63
N GLY A 55 5.55 22.10 8.58
CA GLY A 55 4.13 22.43 8.57
C GLY A 55 3.22 21.30 9.07
N ALA A 56 1.91 21.44 8.86
CA ALA A 56 0.92 20.47 9.31
C ALA A 56 1.10 19.10 8.64
N ARG A 57 0.48 18.04 9.21
CA ARG A 57 0.53 16.65 8.70
C ARG A 57 1.94 16.04 8.65
N PHE A 58 2.82 16.47 9.55
CA PHE A 58 4.09 15.82 9.87
C PHE A 58 4.15 15.52 11.37
N VAL A 59 5.00 14.57 11.76
CA VAL A 59 5.22 14.19 13.16
C VAL A 59 6.69 13.88 13.39
N LEU A 60 7.21 14.26 14.56
CA LEU A 60 8.53 13.87 15.02
C LEU A 60 8.36 12.77 16.07
N LEU A 61 8.79 11.55 15.76
CA LEU A 61 8.91 10.49 16.74
C LEU A 61 10.30 10.48 17.37
N SER A 62 10.38 10.24 18.67
CA SER A 62 11.65 10.12 19.40
C SER A 62 11.65 8.95 20.38
N GLY A 63 12.83 8.63 20.91
CA GLY A 63 12.98 7.62 21.96
C GLY A 63 12.42 6.24 21.59
N LYS A 64 11.54 5.72 22.45
CA LYS A 64 10.99 4.36 22.29
C LYS A 64 9.98 4.27 21.14
N LEU A 65 9.26 5.33 20.80
CA LEU A 65 8.31 5.31 19.67
C LEU A 65 9.06 5.26 18.33
N ALA A 66 10.11 6.05 18.15
CA ALA A 66 10.97 5.94 16.97
C ALA A 66 11.65 4.56 16.85
N ARG A 67 12.07 3.99 17.98
CA ARG A 67 12.59 2.60 18.00
C ARG A 67 11.52 1.58 17.61
N MET A 68 10.28 1.76 18.05
CA MET A 68 9.15 0.88 17.74
C MET A 68 8.78 0.96 16.26
N GLU A 69 8.74 2.15 15.66
CA GLU A 69 8.53 2.34 14.22
C GLU A 69 9.55 1.51 13.41
N ARG A 70 10.84 1.66 13.72
CA ARG A 70 11.89 0.87 13.07
C ARG A 70 11.73 -0.63 13.33
N ALA A 71 11.36 -1.04 14.53
CA ALA A 71 11.17 -2.45 14.87
C ALA A 71 10.00 -3.07 14.10
N LEU A 72 8.91 -2.32 13.89
CA LEU A 72 7.77 -2.75 13.07
C LEU A 72 8.20 -2.95 11.61
N ALA A 73 8.90 -1.98 11.03
CA ALA A 73 9.41 -2.09 9.66
C ALA A 73 10.34 -3.30 9.47
N SER A 74 11.30 -3.50 10.39
CA SER A 74 12.20 -4.67 10.34
C SER A 74 11.44 -5.98 10.49
N PHE A 75 10.50 -6.07 11.43
CA PHE A 75 9.67 -7.26 11.61
C PHE A 75 8.86 -7.58 10.34
N MET A 76 8.24 -6.57 9.73
CA MET A 76 7.48 -6.73 8.50
C MET A 76 8.39 -7.22 7.37
N LEU A 77 9.54 -6.57 7.11
CA LEU A 77 10.48 -7.02 6.07
C LEU A 77 10.97 -8.45 6.29
N ASP A 78 11.38 -8.80 7.52
CA ASP A 78 11.84 -10.14 7.87
C ASP A 78 10.74 -11.18 7.61
N LEU A 79 9.49 -10.89 7.99
CA LEU A 79 8.37 -11.78 7.72
C LEU A 79 8.16 -12.02 6.22
N GLN A 80 8.16 -10.95 5.42
CA GLN A 80 7.87 -11.05 4.00
C GLN A 80 9.00 -11.74 3.22
N THR A 81 10.25 -11.53 3.63
CA THR A 81 11.43 -12.06 2.94
C THR A 81 11.77 -13.49 3.38
N LEU A 82 11.71 -13.78 4.67
CA LEU A 82 12.11 -15.08 5.22
C LEU A 82 11.00 -16.13 5.11
N GLU A 83 9.72 -15.72 5.16
CA GLU A 83 8.59 -16.66 5.19
C GLU A 83 7.71 -16.59 3.93
N HIS A 84 7.56 -15.43 3.29
CA HIS A 84 6.61 -15.24 2.18
C HIS A 84 7.24 -15.13 0.79
N GLY A 85 8.56 -15.32 0.69
CA GLY A 85 9.28 -15.43 -0.57
C GLY A 85 9.37 -14.14 -1.38
N TYR A 86 9.29 -12.97 -0.72
CA TYR A 86 9.57 -11.69 -1.36
C TYR A 86 11.07 -11.42 -1.41
N THR A 87 11.52 -10.82 -2.52
CA THR A 87 12.86 -10.25 -2.63
C THR A 87 12.88 -8.85 -2.04
N GLU A 88 13.77 -8.59 -1.08
CA GLU A 88 13.93 -7.26 -0.50
C GLU A 88 14.62 -6.30 -1.49
N CYS A 89 14.08 -5.09 -1.61
CA CYS A 89 14.55 -4.05 -2.50
C CYS A 89 14.72 -2.72 -1.75
N SER A 90 15.72 -1.94 -2.14
CA SER A 90 15.91 -0.55 -1.70
C SER A 90 15.81 0.39 -2.92
N PRO A 91 14.59 0.82 -3.32
CA PRO A 91 14.40 1.61 -4.53
C PRO A 91 14.74 3.11 -4.33
N PRO A 92 14.92 3.88 -5.43
CA PRO A 92 14.95 5.34 -5.36
C PRO A 92 13.61 5.92 -4.87
N PHE A 93 13.66 6.98 -4.07
CA PHE A 93 12.47 7.70 -3.60
C PHE A 93 12.06 8.87 -4.52
N LEU A 94 12.91 9.20 -5.49
CA LEU A 94 12.67 10.18 -6.54
C LEU A 94 12.56 9.47 -7.88
N VAL A 95 11.45 9.66 -8.58
CA VAL A 95 11.17 9.02 -9.86
C VAL A 95 10.83 10.03 -10.96
N LYS A 96 11.05 9.63 -12.20
CA LYS A 96 10.64 10.41 -13.39
C LYS A 96 9.19 10.14 -13.75
N ASP A 97 8.59 11.01 -14.56
CA ASP A 97 7.21 10.92 -15.04
C ASP A 97 6.83 9.53 -15.54
N GLN A 98 7.70 8.87 -16.30
CA GLN A 98 7.43 7.56 -16.91
C GLN A 98 7.09 6.50 -15.85
N ALA A 99 7.68 6.58 -14.66
CA ALA A 99 7.39 5.64 -13.59
C ALA A 99 5.94 5.78 -13.10
N LEU A 100 5.51 7.02 -12.84
CA LEU A 100 4.17 7.34 -12.38
C LEU A 100 3.10 7.17 -13.47
N VAL A 101 3.46 7.36 -14.74
CA VAL A 101 2.57 7.03 -15.88
C VAL A 101 2.36 5.52 -15.96
N GLY A 102 3.42 4.74 -15.72
CA GLY A 102 3.39 3.27 -15.72
C GLY A 102 2.41 2.70 -14.70
N THR A 103 2.49 3.15 -13.45
CA THR A 103 1.62 2.68 -12.36
C THR A 103 0.29 3.42 -12.25
N GLY A 104 0.08 4.48 -13.04
CA GLY A 104 -1.23 5.12 -13.24
C GLY A 104 -1.52 6.35 -12.38
N GLN A 105 -0.56 6.82 -11.58
CA GLN A 105 -0.68 8.08 -10.83
C GLN A 105 -0.75 9.27 -11.80
N LEU A 106 0.11 9.30 -12.82
CA LEU A 106 0.04 10.33 -13.87
C LEU A 106 -0.80 9.88 -15.07
N PRO A 107 -1.53 10.81 -15.72
CA PRO A 107 -1.58 12.26 -15.43
C PRO A 107 -2.64 12.66 -14.38
N LYS A 108 -3.58 11.77 -14.04
CA LYS A 108 -4.83 12.11 -13.34
C LYS A 108 -4.61 12.64 -11.91
N PHE A 109 -3.65 12.08 -11.19
CA PHE A 109 -3.44 12.32 -9.76
C PHE A 109 -2.19 13.16 -9.48
N SER A 110 -1.81 14.04 -10.40
CA SER A 110 -0.62 14.90 -10.24
C SER A 110 -0.71 15.83 -9.03
N GLU A 111 -1.92 16.28 -8.67
CA GLU A 111 -2.17 17.14 -7.51
C GLU A 111 -1.92 16.41 -6.17
N ASP A 112 -1.97 15.07 -6.16
CA ASP A 112 -1.74 14.24 -4.98
C ASP A 112 -0.24 13.99 -4.69
N LEU A 113 0.65 14.50 -5.55
CA LEU A 113 2.07 14.21 -5.53
C LEU A 113 2.92 15.44 -5.22
N PHE A 114 4.08 15.22 -4.59
CA PHE A 114 5.11 16.25 -4.47
C PHE A 114 6.08 16.19 -5.65
N LYS A 115 6.18 17.28 -6.41
CA LYS A 115 7.18 17.48 -7.46
C LYS A 115 8.34 18.34 -6.96
N THR A 116 9.56 17.91 -7.25
CA THR A 116 10.78 18.71 -7.00
C THR A 116 11.01 19.72 -8.12
N THR A 117 11.88 20.69 -7.88
CA THR A 117 12.34 21.65 -8.91
C THR A 117 13.30 21.04 -9.93
N ALA A 118 13.80 19.82 -9.68
CA ALA A 118 14.69 19.08 -10.57
C ALA A 118 13.95 18.07 -11.45
N ASP A 119 12.63 18.27 -11.67
CA ASP A 119 11.77 17.42 -12.49
C ASP A 119 11.74 15.93 -12.08
N HIS A 120 11.85 15.68 -10.78
CA HIS A 120 11.56 14.39 -10.16
C HIS A 120 10.37 14.49 -9.23
N TRP A 121 9.67 13.39 -9.04
CA TRP A 121 8.56 13.24 -8.10
C TRP A 121 8.99 12.40 -6.91
N LEU A 122 8.55 12.79 -5.71
CA LEU A 122 8.63 11.91 -4.55
C LEU A 122 7.60 10.78 -4.70
N ILE A 123 7.97 9.56 -4.34
CA ILE A 123 7.09 8.40 -4.49
C ILE A 123 5.92 8.45 -3.46
N PRO A 124 4.67 8.25 -3.88
CA PRO A 124 3.53 8.14 -2.97
C PRO A 124 3.38 6.75 -2.34
N THR A 125 4.14 5.78 -2.85
CA THR A 125 4.24 4.38 -2.42
C THR A 125 5.41 3.70 -3.13
N ALA A 126 6.02 2.68 -2.52
CA ALA A 126 7.02 1.83 -3.16
C ALA A 126 6.47 1.00 -4.35
N GLU A 127 5.15 0.89 -4.51
CA GLU A 127 4.52 0.33 -5.73
C GLU A 127 5.13 0.95 -6.99
N VAL A 128 5.30 2.27 -7.00
CA VAL A 128 5.76 3.02 -8.18
C VAL A 128 7.12 2.51 -8.65
N PRO A 129 8.20 2.56 -7.85
CA PRO A 129 9.49 2.07 -8.30
C PRO A 129 9.56 0.54 -8.42
N LEU A 130 8.89 -0.24 -7.56
CA LEU A 130 8.98 -1.70 -7.58
C LEU A 130 8.30 -2.30 -8.81
N THR A 131 7.08 -1.86 -9.15
CA THR A 131 6.37 -2.35 -10.34
C THR A 131 7.09 -1.94 -11.62
N ASN A 132 7.79 -0.80 -11.63
CA ASN A 132 8.60 -0.34 -12.75
C ASN A 132 9.91 -1.13 -12.96
N ILE A 133 10.28 -2.08 -12.08
CA ILE A 133 11.45 -2.96 -12.28
C ILE A 133 11.37 -3.69 -13.63
N VAL A 134 10.15 -4.03 -14.07
CA VAL A 134 9.90 -4.76 -15.32
C VAL A 134 9.50 -3.85 -16.50
N ARG A 135 9.56 -2.52 -16.35
CA ARG A 135 9.15 -1.58 -17.40
C ARG A 135 10.01 -1.74 -18.67
N GLU A 136 9.36 -1.73 -19.84
CA GLU A 136 9.99 -1.82 -21.17
C GLU A 136 10.86 -3.08 -21.34
N THR A 137 10.46 -4.17 -20.67
CA THR A 137 11.15 -5.46 -20.74
C THR A 137 10.26 -6.57 -21.27
N ILE A 138 10.89 -7.56 -21.91
CA ILE A 138 10.29 -8.87 -22.16
C ILE A 138 11.04 -9.85 -21.25
N ILE A 139 10.39 -10.28 -20.17
CA ILE A 139 10.96 -11.27 -19.24
C ILE A 139 10.65 -12.70 -19.69
N GLU A 140 11.51 -13.65 -19.33
CA GLU A 140 11.27 -15.07 -19.55
C GLU A 140 10.24 -15.61 -18.54
N ALA A 141 9.46 -16.63 -18.92
CA ALA A 141 8.46 -17.24 -18.04
C ALA A 141 9.04 -17.68 -16.67
N SER A 142 10.31 -18.11 -16.63
CA SER A 142 11.00 -18.51 -15.39
C SER A 142 11.25 -17.38 -14.40
N TYR A 143 11.07 -16.11 -14.80
CA TYR A 143 11.14 -14.98 -13.88
C TYR A 143 9.87 -14.86 -13.01
N LEU A 144 8.77 -15.48 -13.45
CA LEU A 144 7.46 -15.36 -12.80
C LEU A 144 7.21 -16.51 -11.79
N PRO A 145 6.55 -16.22 -10.66
CA PRO A 145 6.13 -14.89 -10.20
C PRO A 145 7.32 -14.07 -9.67
N GLY A 146 7.42 -12.81 -10.11
CA GLY A 146 8.38 -11.85 -9.55
C GLY A 146 7.78 -11.18 -8.33
N ARG A 147 8.38 -11.36 -7.14
CA ARG A 147 7.87 -10.83 -5.86
C ARG A 147 8.88 -9.92 -5.20
N PHE A 148 8.50 -8.67 -4.94
CA PHE A 148 9.36 -7.63 -4.37
C PHE A 148 8.74 -7.00 -3.14
N THR A 149 9.57 -6.67 -2.14
CA THR A 149 9.15 -5.89 -0.98
C THR A 149 10.15 -4.78 -0.68
N ALA A 150 9.67 -3.65 -0.16
CA ALA A 150 10.53 -2.56 0.26
C ALA A 150 9.90 -1.77 1.40
N HIS A 151 10.73 -1.31 2.33
CA HIS A 151 10.35 -0.31 3.32
C HIS A 151 10.76 1.08 2.83
N THR A 152 9.80 1.98 2.61
CA THR A 152 10.08 3.33 2.09
C THR A 152 9.26 4.41 2.80
N PRO A 153 9.80 5.62 2.97
CA PRO A 153 8.95 6.78 3.20
C PRO A 153 8.09 7.04 1.96
N CYS A 154 6.81 7.27 2.18
CA CYS A 154 5.79 7.56 1.17
C CYS A 154 5.32 9.00 1.33
N PHE A 155 5.19 9.72 0.22
CA PHE A 155 4.90 11.15 0.21
C PHE A 155 3.61 11.46 -0.56
N ARG A 156 2.62 12.04 0.12
CA ARG A 156 1.33 12.39 -0.48
C ARG A 156 0.95 13.83 -0.12
N SER A 157 0.52 14.62 -1.09
CA SER A 157 0.08 16.00 -0.83
C SER A 157 -1.24 16.04 -0.05
N GLU A 158 -1.99 14.93 -0.02
CA GLU A 158 -3.28 14.82 0.66
C GLU A 158 -4.27 15.92 0.24
N ALA A 159 -4.19 16.34 -1.04
CA ALA A 159 -5.10 17.30 -1.63
C ALA A 159 -6.56 16.84 -1.48
N GLY A 160 -7.47 17.76 -1.14
CA GLY A 160 -8.89 17.45 -0.93
C GLY A 160 -9.24 16.81 0.42
N SER A 161 -8.28 16.50 1.30
CA SER A 161 -8.54 15.91 2.62
C SER A 161 -8.86 16.94 3.73
N ALA A 162 -9.29 18.14 3.38
CA ALA A 162 -9.48 19.24 4.33
C ALA A 162 -10.47 18.85 5.45
N GLY A 163 -10.03 18.97 6.71
CA GLY A 163 -10.85 18.66 7.89
C GLY A 163 -10.97 17.17 8.24
N ARG A 164 -10.45 16.24 7.44
CA ARG A 164 -10.43 14.80 7.74
C ARG A 164 -9.12 14.39 8.41
N ASP A 165 -9.23 13.57 9.46
CA ASP A 165 -8.11 13.00 10.24
C ASP A 165 -7.01 14.04 10.54
N THR A 166 -7.42 15.16 11.16
CA THR A 166 -6.52 16.30 11.43
C THR A 166 -5.64 16.10 12.65
N LYS A 167 -5.98 15.16 13.54
CA LYS A 167 -5.21 14.79 14.73
C LYS A 167 -4.53 13.44 14.52
N GLY A 168 -3.27 13.34 14.92
CA GLY A 168 -2.54 12.08 14.96
C GLY A 168 -1.79 11.74 13.68
N MET A 169 -1.64 10.44 13.40
CA MET A 169 -0.72 9.90 12.40
C MET A 169 -1.42 9.08 11.31
N ILE A 170 -2.75 9.04 11.31
CA ILE A 170 -3.52 8.27 10.31
C ILE A 170 -3.38 8.88 8.91
N ARG A 171 -3.25 10.21 8.81
CA ARG A 171 -3.11 10.92 7.54
C ARG A 171 -2.02 11.99 7.60
N LEU A 172 -0.86 11.64 7.07
CA LEU A 172 0.35 12.48 7.05
C LEU A 172 0.81 12.75 5.61
N HIS A 173 1.56 13.83 5.40
CA HIS A 173 2.26 14.06 4.13
C HIS A 173 3.42 13.09 3.91
N GLN A 174 4.01 12.60 4.99
CA GLN A 174 5.04 11.58 4.98
C GLN A 174 4.69 10.49 5.99
N PHE A 175 4.69 9.24 5.54
CA PHE A 175 4.51 8.05 6.38
C PHE A 175 5.39 6.91 5.86
N ASN A 176 5.72 5.95 6.71
CA ASN A 176 6.50 4.78 6.32
C ASN A 176 5.57 3.61 5.98
N LYS A 177 5.97 2.79 5.01
CA LYS A 177 5.21 1.63 4.57
C LYS A 177 6.13 0.50 4.13
N VAL A 178 5.77 -0.74 4.46
CA VAL A 178 6.35 -1.93 3.82
C VAL A 178 5.43 -2.37 2.70
N GLU A 179 5.91 -2.26 1.46
CA GLU A 179 5.13 -2.60 0.27
C GLU A 179 5.40 -4.03 -0.19
N LEU A 180 4.38 -4.66 -0.75
CA LEU A 180 4.43 -5.92 -1.47
C LEU A 180 4.03 -5.66 -2.92
N VAL A 181 4.85 -6.12 -3.86
CA VAL A 181 4.55 -6.08 -5.30
C VAL A 181 4.76 -7.46 -5.89
N SER A 182 3.82 -7.88 -6.74
CA SER A 182 3.94 -9.12 -7.50
C SER A 182 3.70 -8.87 -8.99
N VAL A 183 4.49 -9.57 -9.81
CA VAL A 183 4.32 -9.67 -11.26
C VAL A 183 4.08 -11.14 -11.60
N VAL A 184 2.98 -11.43 -12.30
CA VAL A 184 2.53 -12.80 -12.61
C VAL A 184 2.13 -12.92 -14.08
N ALA A 185 1.92 -14.15 -14.56
CA ALA A 185 1.76 -14.39 -16.00
C ALA A 185 0.39 -13.96 -16.53
N ASN A 186 -0.68 -14.24 -15.78
CA ASN A 186 -2.05 -14.14 -16.29
C ASN A 186 -3.06 -13.89 -15.15
N GLU A 187 -4.35 -13.84 -15.50
CA GLU A 187 -5.43 -13.58 -14.55
C GLU A 187 -5.62 -14.69 -13.51
N GLU A 188 -5.53 -15.96 -13.89
CA GLU A 188 -5.69 -17.07 -12.95
C GLU A 188 -4.62 -17.01 -11.86
N GLU A 189 -3.35 -16.84 -12.26
CA GLU A 189 -2.25 -16.63 -11.32
C GLU A 189 -2.40 -15.34 -10.52
N GLY A 190 -2.93 -14.28 -11.14
CA GLY A 190 -3.21 -13.00 -10.49
C GLY A 190 -4.23 -13.10 -9.37
N LEU A 191 -5.33 -13.81 -9.56
CA LEU A 191 -6.34 -13.98 -8.52
C LEU A 191 -5.83 -14.86 -7.37
N ALA A 192 -5.07 -15.91 -7.69
CA ALA A 192 -4.40 -16.72 -6.68
C ALA A 192 -3.36 -15.91 -5.88
N GLU A 193 -2.59 -15.05 -6.56
CA GLU A 193 -1.59 -14.19 -5.94
C GLU A 193 -2.22 -13.08 -5.11
N LEU A 194 -3.40 -12.55 -5.48
CA LEU A 194 -4.13 -11.57 -4.68
C LEU A 194 -4.54 -12.15 -3.32
N GLU A 195 -5.08 -13.38 -3.31
CA GLU A 195 -5.42 -14.08 -2.07
C GLU A 195 -4.18 -14.34 -1.21
N ARG A 196 -3.09 -14.80 -1.84
CA ARG A 196 -1.82 -15.04 -1.16
C ARG A 196 -1.25 -13.75 -0.56
N MET A 197 -1.17 -12.67 -1.34
CA MET A 197 -0.65 -11.37 -0.93
C MET A 197 -1.47 -10.79 0.23
N THR A 198 -2.80 -10.86 0.14
CA THR A 198 -3.67 -10.41 1.22
C THR A 198 -3.41 -11.20 2.50
N THR A 199 -3.25 -12.53 2.40
CA THR A 199 -2.87 -13.38 3.53
C THR A 199 -1.49 -13.02 4.12
N CYS A 200 -0.54 -12.60 3.29
CA CYS A 200 0.78 -12.13 3.73
C CYS A 200 0.69 -10.82 4.54
N ALA A 201 -0.22 -9.92 4.18
CA ALA A 201 -0.50 -8.71 4.95
C ALA A 201 -1.28 -9.03 6.25
N GLU A 202 -2.27 -9.93 6.21
CA GLU A 202 -2.99 -10.40 7.39
C GLU A 202 -2.06 -11.06 8.42
N ALA A 203 -1.04 -11.80 7.96
CA ALA A 203 -0.07 -12.45 8.84
C ALA A 203 0.67 -11.47 9.76
N VAL A 204 0.93 -10.25 9.28
CA VAL A 204 1.51 -9.15 10.08
C VAL A 204 0.58 -8.81 11.25
N LEU A 205 -0.71 -8.57 10.98
CA LEU A 205 -1.72 -8.25 12.00
C LEU A 205 -1.91 -9.41 12.99
N LYS A 206 -1.96 -10.65 12.49
CA LYS A 206 -2.10 -11.86 13.31
C LYS A 206 -0.91 -12.04 14.27
N ARG A 207 0.32 -11.84 13.80
CA ARG A 207 1.56 -11.93 14.62
C ARG A 207 1.65 -10.82 15.66
N LEU A 208 1.06 -9.66 15.38
CA LEU A 208 0.98 -8.53 16.31
C LEU A 208 -0.22 -8.59 17.27
N ASP A 209 -1.09 -9.61 17.16
CA ASP A 209 -2.33 -9.74 17.94
C ASP A 209 -3.25 -8.51 17.80
N LEU A 210 -3.39 -8.00 16.57
CA LEU A 210 -4.23 -6.85 16.25
C LEU A 210 -5.52 -7.31 15.56
N PRO A 211 -6.70 -7.17 16.20
CA PRO A 211 -7.98 -7.52 15.57
C PRO A 211 -8.23 -6.69 14.31
N PHE A 212 -8.70 -7.34 13.25
CA PHE A 212 -8.94 -6.72 11.96
C PHE A 212 -10.10 -7.38 11.21
N ARG A 213 -10.56 -6.72 10.16
CA ARG A 213 -11.48 -7.30 9.16
C ARG A 213 -10.94 -7.11 7.74
N ARG A 214 -11.29 -8.03 6.86
CA ARG A 214 -10.99 -7.98 5.43
C ARG A 214 -12.24 -7.56 4.67
N MET A 215 -12.14 -6.48 3.92
CA MET A 215 -13.21 -5.88 3.13
C MET A 215 -12.93 -6.09 1.64
N LEU A 216 -13.90 -6.57 0.87
CA LEU A 216 -13.88 -6.49 -0.59
C LEU A 216 -14.47 -5.14 -0.98
N LEU A 217 -13.69 -4.32 -1.68
CA LEU A 217 -14.14 -3.01 -2.13
C LEU A 217 -15.18 -3.13 -3.23
N CYS A 218 -16.16 -2.22 -3.23
CA CYS A 218 -17.13 -2.08 -4.30
C CYS A 218 -16.56 -1.31 -5.50
N THR A 219 -17.28 -1.31 -6.62
CA THR A 219 -16.83 -0.65 -7.86
C THR A 219 -16.55 0.86 -7.70
N GLY A 220 -17.28 1.56 -6.83
CA GLY A 220 -17.13 2.99 -6.57
C GLY A 220 -15.96 3.37 -5.66
N ASP A 221 -15.47 2.44 -4.86
CA ASP A 221 -14.43 2.69 -3.84
C ASP A 221 -13.04 2.15 -4.23
N MET A 222 -12.93 1.49 -5.39
CA MET A 222 -11.64 0.98 -5.88
C MET A 222 -10.72 2.06 -6.46
N GLY A 223 -9.42 1.88 -6.23
CA GLY A 223 -8.37 2.66 -6.88
C GLY A 223 -8.42 2.55 -8.41
N ALA A 224 -8.11 3.63 -9.12
CA ALA A 224 -8.33 3.73 -10.57
C ALA A 224 -7.55 2.72 -11.44
N GLY A 225 -6.51 2.07 -10.89
CA GLY A 225 -5.72 1.03 -11.56
C GLY A 225 -6.12 -0.40 -11.19
N ALA A 226 -6.99 -0.61 -10.20
CA ALA A 226 -7.36 -1.94 -9.71
C ALA A 226 -8.54 -2.53 -10.50
N ARG A 227 -8.53 -3.86 -10.66
CA ARG A 227 -9.69 -4.65 -11.10
C ARG A 227 -10.43 -5.30 -9.93
N LYS A 228 -9.71 -5.55 -8.83
CA LYS A 228 -10.25 -6.08 -7.58
C LYS A 228 -9.32 -5.70 -6.44
N THR A 229 -9.88 -5.28 -5.31
CA THR A 229 -9.12 -4.82 -4.14
C THR A 229 -9.72 -5.38 -2.86
N TYR A 230 -8.83 -5.84 -1.97
CA TYR A 230 -9.16 -6.12 -0.58
C TYR A 230 -8.48 -5.11 0.32
N ASP A 231 -9.27 -4.50 1.21
CA ASP A 231 -8.74 -3.70 2.30
C ASP A 231 -8.69 -4.52 3.59
N LEU A 232 -7.62 -4.34 4.34
CA LEU A 232 -7.54 -4.77 5.73
C LEU A 232 -7.77 -3.55 6.60
N GLU A 233 -8.74 -3.65 7.49
CA GLU A 233 -9.04 -2.59 8.44
C GLU A 233 -8.77 -3.07 9.87
N VAL A 234 -7.95 -2.35 10.61
CA VAL A 234 -7.56 -2.69 11.99
C VAL A 234 -8.43 -1.97 13.01
N TRP A 235 -8.73 -2.64 14.13
CA TRP A 235 -9.52 -2.05 15.20
C TRP A 235 -8.77 -0.93 15.92
N LEU A 236 -9.39 0.26 16.01
CA LEU A 236 -8.89 1.39 16.80
C LEU A 236 -9.77 1.62 18.03
N PRO A 237 -9.32 1.28 19.25
CA PRO A 237 -10.12 1.42 20.46
C PRO A 237 -10.61 2.86 20.72
N SER A 238 -9.77 3.88 20.48
CA SER A 238 -10.13 5.28 20.71
C SER A 238 -11.26 5.79 19.81
N GLN A 239 -11.41 5.17 18.63
CA GLN A 239 -12.42 5.54 17.63
C GLN A 239 -13.61 4.58 17.62
N ASN A 240 -13.51 3.46 18.34
CA ASN A 240 -14.53 2.41 18.39
C ASN A 240 -14.99 1.95 17.00
N THR A 241 -14.03 1.81 16.08
CA THR A 241 -14.26 1.36 14.71
C THR A 241 -12.99 0.69 14.15
N TYR A 242 -13.16 -0.02 13.04
CA TYR A 242 -12.06 -0.41 12.17
C TYR A 242 -11.66 0.76 11.25
N ARG A 243 -10.37 0.88 10.93
CA ARG A 243 -9.82 1.83 9.96
C ARG A 243 -8.85 1.12 9.03
N GLU A 244 -8.84 1.50 7.76
CA GLU A 244 -7.90 0.98 6.75
C GLU A 244 -6.45 1.03 7.27
N ILE A 245 -5.75 -0.09 7.12
CA ILE A 245 -4.31 -0.22 7.38
C ILE A 245 -3.56 -0.87 6.21
N SER A 246 -4.27 -1.52 5.29
CA SER A 246 -3.69 -2.01 4.03
C SER A 246 -4.73 -2.09 2.95
N SER A 247 -4.29 -1.88 1.72
CA SER A 247 -5.04 -2.14 0.50
C SER A 247 -4.22 -3.06 -0.40
N CYS A 248 -4.79 -4.19 -0.80
CA CYS A 248 -4.20 -5.23 -1.64
C CYS A 248 -4.99 -5.33 -2.95
N SER A 249 -4.36 -5.01 -4.07
CA SER A 249 -5.01 -4.82 -5.36
C SER A 249 -4.42 -5.68 -6.46
N TYR A 250 -5.30 -6.28 -7.26
CA TYR A 250 -4.96 -6.88 -8.54
C TYR A 250 -5.27 -5.89 -9.66
N CYS A 251 -4.24 -5.51 -10.43
CA CYS A 251 -4.36 -4.53 -11.51
C CYS A 251 -4.52 -5.15 -12.90
N GLY A 252 -4.43 -6.49 -13.01
CA GLY A 252 -4.35 -7.16 -14.31
C GLY A 252 -3.20 -6.60 -15.14
N ASP A 253 -3.43 -6.46 -16.44
CA ASP A 253 -2.45 -5.93 -17.40
C ASP A 253 -2.45 -4.39 -17.50
N PHE A 254 -3.23 -3.67 -16.68
CA PHE A 254 -3.40 -2.21 -16.81
C PHE A 254 -2.09 -1.44 -16.70
N GLN A 255 -1.29 -1.74 -15.67
CA GLN A 255 0.01 -1.11 -15.47
C GLN A 255 1.02 -1.66 -16.50
N ALA A 256 0.98 -2.96 -16.78
CA ALA A 256 1.86 -3.60 -17.76
C ALA A 256 1.74 -2.98 -19.16
N ARG A 257 0.52 -2.67 -19.63
CA ARG A 257 0.28 -1.97 -20.90
C ARG A 257 0.89 -0.57 -20.93
N ARG A 258 0.85 0.16 -19.82
CA ARG A 258 1.43 1.51 -19.68
C ARG A 258 2.96 1.48 -19.60
N MET A 259 3.49 0.41 -19.01
CA MET A 259 4.92 0.18 -18.84
C MET A 259 5.56 -0.55 -20.02
N ASP A 260 4.79 -1.03 -20.98
CA ASP A 260 5.23 -2.01 -21.97
C ASP A 260 5.98 -3.22 -21.36
N ALA A 261 5.49 -3.71 -20.22
CA ALA A 261 6.06 -4.84 -19.50
C ALA A 261 5.42 -6.15 -19.98
N ARG A 262 6.23 -7.03 -20.57
CA ARG A 262 5.75 -8.27 -21.19
C ARG A 262 6.53 -9.47 -20.69
N TYR A 263 5.97 -10.66 -20.84
CA TYR A 263 6.69 -11.92 -20.68
C TYR A 263 6.56 -12.77 -21.94
N ARG A 264 7.47 -13.71 -22.09
CA ARG A 264 7.42 -14.75 -23.12
C ARG A 264 6.97 -16.06 -22.49
N PRO A 265 5.78 -16.60 -22.82
CA PRO A 265 5.28 -17.84 -22.24
C PRO A 265 6.17 -19.05 -22.57
N GLU A 266 6.63 -19.13 -23.81
CA GLU A 266 7.50 -20.21 -24.31
C GLU A 266 8.48 -19.67 -25.35
N ALA A 267 9.59 -20.37 -25.56
CA ALA A 267 10.58 -20.01 -26.58
C ALA A 267 9.92 -19.88 -27.97
N GLY A 268 10.04 -18.70 -28.59
CA GLY A 268 9.43 -18.40 -29.89
C GLY A 268 7.95 -17.98 -29.85
N ALA A 269 7.27 -18.08 -28.70
CA ALA A 269 5.91 -17.56 -28.54
C ALA A 269 5.89 -16.03 -28.63
N LYS A 270 4.72 -15.48 -29.00
CA LYS A 270 4.47 -14.04 -28.99
C LYS A 270 4.51 -13.54 -27.53
N PRO A 271 5.23 -12.45 -27.23
CA PRO A 271 5.19 -11.85 -25.90
C PRO A 271 3.80 -11.34 -25.53
N GLU A 272 3.41 -11.56 -24.28
CA GLU A 272 2.13 -11.15 -23.69
C GLU A 272 2.37 -10.19 -22.53
N PHE A 273 1.40 -9.33 -22.20
CA PHE A 273 1.54 -8.44 -21.05
C PHE A 273 1.49 -9.25 -19.76
N VAL A 274 2.37 -8.90 -18.82
CA VAL A 274 2.30 -9.45 -17.46
C VAL A 274 1.10 -8.87 -16.71
N HIS A 275 0.74 -9.51 -15.61
CA HIS A 275 -0.23 -8.99 -14.66
C HIS A 275 0.50 -8.47 -13.41
N THR A 276 -0.05 -7.43 -12.81
CA THR A 276 0.59 -6.70 -11.69
C THR A 276 -0.32 -6.65 -10.47
N LEU A 277 0.29 -6.76 -9.30
CA LEU A 277 -0.38 -6.66 -8.01
C LEU A 277 0.47 -5.83 -7.06
N ASN A 278 -0.20 -5.15 -6.13
CA ASN A 278 0.45 -4.48 -5.02
C ASN A 278 -0.39 -4.58 -3.76
N GLY A 279 0.26 -4.53 -2.61
CA GLY A 279 -0.37 -4.67 -1.31
C GLY A 279 0.48 -4.06 -0.22
N SER A 280 -0.16 -3.40 0.73
CA SER A 280 0.55 -2.88 1.90
C SER A 280 0.70 -3.99 2.94
N GLY A 281 1.88 -4.17 3.53
CA GLY A 281 2.15 -5.21 4.53
C GLY A 281 2.77 -4.70 5.83
N LEU A 282 2.40 -3.55 6.41
CA LEU A 282 1.26 -2.62 6.20
C LEU A 282 1.81 -1.21 5.95
#